data_AF-A0A2A5GYZ6-F1
#
_entry.id   AF-A0A2A5GYZ6-F1
#
_cell.length_a   1.000
_cell.length_b   1.000
_cell.length_c   1.000
_cell.angle_alpha   90.00
_cell.angle_beta   90.00
_cell.angle_gamma   90.00
#
_symmetry.space_group_name_H-M   'P 1'
#
loop_
_entity.id
_entity.type
_entity.pdbx_description
1 polymer ?
#
loop_
_entity_poly.entity_id
_entity_poly.type
_entity_poly.pdbx_seq_one_letter_code
_entity_poly.pdbx_strand_id
1 'polypeptide(L)'
;MRKFSFLMVFAALSLSACSSKPWSGDDFKPYLGEQQIRQSSLWEGDNWTPEDWLKEEGDEKRVMHDLYAANIVTDQYTDNDNIPVLEVGEQFMRMSGIDRYRVLQFMDHVFEITTSSPNGMFYVIYNLDDDDPVGLYNKHGFQRY
;
A
#
# COMPACT_ATOMS: atom_id res chain seq x y z
N MET A 1 -74.33 -25.69 -40.27
CA MET A 1 -74.51 -24.41 -39.54
C MET A 1 -73.56 -24.39 -38.35
N ARG A 2 -72.95 -23.22 -38.09
CA ARG A 2 -72.10 -22.86 -36.92
C ARG A 2 -72.80 -23.30 -35.61
N LYS A 3 -72.14 -23.76 -34.53
CA LYS A 3 -71.31 -23.00 -33.55
C LYS A 3 -70.69 -24.03 -32.56
N PHE A 4 -69.36 -24.06 -32.38
CA PHE A 4 -68.55 -23.56 -31.25
C PHE A 4 -68.39 -24.45 -29.99
N SER A 5 -67.12 -24.88 -29.78
CA SER A 5 -66.33 -24.96 -28.53
C SER A 5 -66.74 -25.86 -27.35
N PHE A 6 -65.88 -26.82 -27.01
CA PHE A 6 -64.94 -26.77 -25.86
C PHE A 6 -63.97 -27.98 -25.96
N LEU A 7 -62.75 -27.79 -26.44
CA LEU A 7 -61.50 -27.58 -25.69
C LEU A 7 -61.08 -28.76 -24.78
N MET A 8 -60.20 -29.62 -25.30
CA MET A 8 -59.16 -30.26 -24.48
C MET A 8 -57.86 -30.29 -25.28
N VAL A 9 -56.99 -29.35 -24.95
CA VAL A 9 -55.65 -29.19 -25.52
C VAL A 9 -54.75 -30.19 -24.80
N PHE A 10 -54.37 -31.27 -25.47
CA PHE A 10 -53.12 -31.97 -25.14
C PHE A 10 -52.05 -31.44 -26.09
N ALA A 11 -51.46 -30.31 -25.70
CA ALA A 11 -50.20 -29.87 -26.28
C ALA A 11 -49.10 -30.76 -25.70
N ALA A 12 -48.74 -31.81 -26.42
CA ALA A 12 -47.43 -32.41 -26.29
C ALA A 12 -46.42 -31.34 -26.74
N LEU A 13 -45.89 -30.59 -25.77
CA LEU A 13 -44.69 -29.79 -25.98
C LEU A 13 -43.56 -30.77 -26.25
N SER A 14 -43.32 -31.03 -27.53
CA SER A 14 -41.99 -31.40 -27.98
C SER A 14 -41.03 -30.36 -27.40
N LEU A 15 -40.06 -30.85 -26.64
CA LEU A 15 -38.94 -30.08 -26.14
C LEU A 15 -38.21 -29.49 -27.36
N SER A 16 -38.65 -28.32 -27.82
CA SER A 16 -37.82 -27.47 -28.65
C SER A 16 -36.62 -27.13 -27.79
N ALA A 17 -35.49 -27.64 -28.21
CA ALA A 17 -34.18 -27.27 -27.72
C ALA A 17 -34.08 -25.74 -27.72
N CYS A 18 -34.33 -25.12 -26.58
CA CYS A 18 -33.72 -23.84 -26.28
C CYS A 18 -32.24 -24.13 -26.14
N SER A 19 -31.54 -23.96 -27.26
CA SER A 19 -30.10 -23.80 -27.33
C SER A 19 -29.72 -22.62 -26.45
N SER A 20 -29.55 -22.86 -25.15
CA SER A 20 -28.61 -22.06 -24.38
C SER A 20 -27.24 -22.49 -24.89
N LYS A 21 -26.67 -21.73 -25.82
CA LYS A 21 -25.22 -21.77 -26.02
C LYS A 21 -24.60 -21.48 -24.65
N PRO A 22 -23.95 -22.44 -23.97
CA PRO A 22 -23.13 -22.09 -22.83
C PRO A 22 -21.87 -21.47 -23.44
N TRP A 23 -21.78 -20.14 -23.38
CA TRP A 23 -20.53 -19.37 -23.42
C TRP A 23 -19.46 -19.96 -24.35
N SER A 24 -19.57 -19.66 -25.64
CA SER A 24 -18.46 -19.90 -26.56
C SER A 24 -17.33 -18.93 -26.22
N GLY A 25 -16.30 -19.42 -25.55
CA GLY A 25 -14.92 -19.05 -25.86
C GLY A 25 -14.45 -17.63 -25.55
N ASP A 26 -15.09 -16.89 -24.65
CA ASP A 26 -14.43 -15.75 -24.01
C ASP A 26 -14.07 -16.16 -22.59
N ASP A 27 -12.91 -16.82 -22.48
CA ASP A 27 -12.22 -17.05 -21.21
C ASP A 27 -12.11 -15.69 -20.50
N PHE A 28 -12.98 -15.43 -19.53
CA PHE A 28 -12.81 -14.33 -18.60
C PHE A 28 -11.51 -14.58 -17.84
N LYS A 29 -10.41 -14.04 -18.38
CA LYS A 29 -9.14 -13.89 -17.71
C LYS A 29 -9.22 -12.52 -17.08
N PRO A 30 -9.55 -12.39 -15.78
CA PRO A 30 -9.39 -11.09 -15.14
C PRO A 30 -7.97 -10.64 -15.47
N TYR A 31 -7.83 -9.38 -15.88
CA TYR A 31 -6.51 -8.76 -15.80
C TYR A 31 -6.15 -8.84 -14.31
N LEU A 32 -5.43 -9.90 -13.92
CA LEU A 32 -4.61 -9.86 -12.74
C LEU A 32 -3.74 -8.66 -13.04
N GLY A 33 -4.08 -7.51 -12.44
CA GLY A 33 -3.24 -6.33 -12.51
C GLY A 33 -1.82 -6.82 -12.27
N GLU A 34 -0.91 -6.41 -13.15
CA GLU A 34 0.49 -6.84 -13.09
C GLU A 34 0.90 -6.91 -11.63
N GLN A 35 1.54 -8.02 -11.22
CA GLN A 35 2.07 -8.14 -9.86
C GLN A 35 2.67 -6.78 -9.52
N GLN A 36 2.08 -6.13 -8.52
CA GLN A 36 2.46 -4.79 -8.08
C GLN A 36 3.97 -4.74 -8.17
N ILE A 37 4.51 -4.00 -9.15
CA ILE A 37 5.93 -4.11 -9.51
C ILE A 37 6.66 -3.81 -8.21
N ARG A 38 7.23 -4.86 -7.60
CA ARG A 38 8.09 -4.67 -6.44
C ARG A 38 9.15 -3.73 -6.96
N GLN A 39 9.31 -2.59 -6.32
CA GLN A 39 10.30 -1.57 -6.64
C GLN A 39 11.73 -2.10 -6.36
N SER A 40 12.03 -3.35 -6.71
CA SER A 40 13.27 -4.06 -6.38
C SER A 40 14.36 -3.85 -7.43
N SER A 41 14.32 -2.80 -8.26
CA SER A 41 15.27 -2.66 -9.37
C SER A 41 15.97 -1.31 -9.51
N LEU A 42 15.61 -0.25 -8.77
CA LEU A 42 16.29 1.05 -8.92
C LEU A 42 17.47 1.23 -7.96
N TRP A 43 17.51 0.46 -6.87
CA TRP A 43 18.48 0.60 -5.78
C TRP A 43 19.26 -0.69 -5.51
N GLU A 44 19.21 -1.63 -6.46
CA GLU A 44 19.90 -2.91 -6.37
C GLU A 44 21.43 -2.65 -6.33
N GLY A 45 22.06 -2.98 -5.19
CA GLY A 45 23.48 -2.73 -4.92
C GLY A 45 23.76 -1.59 -3.93
N ASP A 46 22.74 -0.88 -3.44
CA ASP A 46 22.89 -0.01 -2.28
C ASP A 46 23.04 -0.86 -1.00
N ASN A 47 24.19 -0.75 -0.35
CA ASN A 47 24.51 -1.47 0.89
C ASN A 47 24.41 -0.57 2.12
N TRP A 48 23.81 0.62 1.99
CA TRP A 48 23.65 1.55 3.09
C TRP A 48 22.87 0.91 4.24
N THR A 49 23.32 1.15 5.47
CA THR A 49 22.59 0.81 6.69
C THR A 49 22.51 2.02 7.64
N PRO A 50 21.55 2.04 8.59
CA PRO A 50 21.47 3.10 9.60
C PRO A 50 22.78 3.37 10.33
N GLU A 51 23.59 2.34 10.57
CA GLU A 51 24.90 2.44 11.21
C GLU A 51 25.91 3.26 10.42
N ASP A 52 25.72 3.44 9.10
CA ASP A 52 26.61 4.27 8.29
C ASP A 52 26.46 5.75 8.66
N TRP A 53 25.25 6.24 8.92
CA TRP A 53 25.06 7.60 9.48
C TRP A 53 25.61 7.72 10.90
N LEU A 54 25.50 6.66 11.71
CA LEU A 54 26.04 6.67 13.07
C LEU A 54 27.57 6.71 13.09
N LYS A 55 28.25 6.07 12.13
CA LYS A 55 29.71 6.16 11.99
C LYS A 55 30.18 7.57 11.62
N GLU A 56 29.40 8.29 10.82
CA GLU A 56 29.73 9.63 10.33
C GLU A 56 29.46 10.71 11.39
N GLU A 57 28.26 10.70 12.00
CA GLU A 57 27.82 11.73 12.96
C GLU A 57 28.16 11.37 14.42
N GLY A 58 28.34 10.09 14.73
CA GLY A 58 28.82 9.58 16.01
C GLY A 58 27.73 9.11 16.99
N ASP A 59 26.50 9.65 16.94
CA ASP A 59 25.38 9.25 17.81
C ASP A 59 24.02 9.46 17.13
N GLU A 60 23.05 8.62 17.47
CA GLU A 60 21.66 8.63 16.96
C GLU A 60 20.99 9.99 17.21
N LYS A 61 21.21 10.56 18.40
CA LYS A 61 20.61 11.83 18.80
C LYS A 61 21.01 12.98 17.87
N ARG A 62 22.22 12.93 17.32
CA ARG A 62 22.72 13.97 16.43
C ARG A 62 22.08 13.87 15.05
N VAL A 63 22.02 12.66 14.49
CA VAL A 63 21.30 12.40 13.23
C VAL A 63 19.84 12.82 13.37
N MET A 64 19.17 12.41 14.46
CA MET A 64 17.80 12.83 14.75
C MET A 64 17.67 14.35 14.83
N HIS A 65 18.54 15.02 15.59
CA HIS A 65 18.55 16.47 15.68
C HIS A 65 18.66 17.12 14.30
N ASP A 66 19.51 16.61 13.42
CA ASP A 66 19.74 17.19 12.10
C ASP A 66 18.56 16.93 11.15
N LEU A 67 17.88 15.77 11.25
CA LEU A 67 16.64 15.50 10.53
C LEU A 67 15.52 16.49 10.90
N TYR A 68 15.40 16.82 12.19
CA TYR A 68 14.47 17.84 12.68
C TYR A 68 14.89 19.25 12.24
N ALA A 69 16.16 19.60 12.44
CA ALA A 69 16.69 20.91 12.09
C ALA A 69 16.59 21.21 10.58
N ALA A 70 16.68 20.16 9.75
CA ALA A 70 16.51 20.25 8.30
C ALA A 70 15.04 20.25 7.84
N ASN A 71 14.06 20.18 8.75
CA ASN A 71 12.63 20.08 8.40
C ASN A 71 12.33 18.86 7.50
N ILE A 72 13.05 17.75 7.74
CA ILE A 72 12.79 16.45 7.09
C ILE A 72 11.76 15.69 7.93
N VAL A 73 11.98 15.63 9.24
CA VAL A 73 11.00 15.16 10.23
C VAL A 73 10.48 16.38 10.99
N THR A 74 9.17 16.50 11.16
CA THR A 74 8.56 17.62 11.88
C THR A 74 8.03 17.21 13.25
N ASP A 75 7.44 16.02 13.35
CA ASP A 75 6.91 15.50 14.61
C ASP A 75 6.84 13.96 14.62
N GLN A 76 6.67 13.41 15.82
CA GLN A 76 6.43 12.00 16.08
C GLN A 76 5.39 11.84 17.18
N TYR A 77 4.32 11.13 16.87
CA TYR A 77 3.24 10.92 17.82
C TYR A 77 2.57 9.58 17.59
N THR A 78 1.52 9.32 18.33
CA THR A 78 0.68 8.15 18.17
C THR A 78 -0.75 8.60 17.95
N ASP A 79 -1.44 8.02 16.98
CA ASP A 79 -2.84 8.35 16.71
C ASP A 79 -3.79 7.81 17.81
N ASN A 80 -5.10 8.03 17.62
CA ASN A 80 -6.13 7.58 18.55
C ASN A 80 -6.22 6.06 18.69
N ASP A 81 -5.73 5.30 17.69
CA ASP A 81 -5.70 3.84 17.67
C ASP A 81 -4.36 3.28 18.20
N ASN A 82 -3.53 4.14 18.78
CA ASN A 82 -2.22 3.83 19.30
C ASN A 82 -1.24 3.34 18.20
N ILE A 83 -1.41 3.79 16.96
CA ILE A 83 -0.50 3.52 15.84
C ILE A 83 0.54 4.65 15.77
N PRO A 84 1.85 4.33 15.72
CA PRO A 84 2.87 5.35 15.58
C PRO A 84 2.74 6.11 14.25
N VAL A 85 2.96 7.42 14.30
CA VAL A 85 2.92 8.32 13.16
C VAL A 85 4.19 9.15 13.13
N LEU A 86 4.81 9.20 11.96
CA LEU A 86 5.91 10.09 11.65
C LEU A 86 5.41 11.22 10.76
N GLU A 87 5.44 12.44 11.28
CA GLU A 87 5.15 13.63 10.50
C GLU A 87 6.44 14.11 9.81
N VAL A 88 6.35 14.32 8.49
CA VAL A 88 7.48 14.71 7.66
C VAL A 88 7.25 16.09 7.05
N GLY A 89 8.34 16.83 6.87
CA GLY A 89 8.32 18.19 6.33
C GLY A 89 8.51 18.25 4.82
N GLU A 90 8.51 19.47 4.29
CA GLU A 90 8.66 19.73 2.85
C GLU A 90 9.98 19.14 2.29
N GLN A 91 11.07 19.17 3.06
CA GLN A 91 12.36 18.67 2.58
C GLN A 91 12.30 17.16 2.32
N PHE A 92 11.62 16.40 3.19
CA PHE A 92 11.39 14.97 2.95
C PHE A 92 10.65 14.72 1.63
N MET A 93 9.63 15.51 1.33
CA MET A 93 8.85 15.36 0.09
C MET A 93 9.67 15.64 -1.18
N ARG A 94 10.74 16.44 -1.06
CA ARG A 94 11.65 16.80 -2.16
C ARG A 94 12.82 15.82 -2.31
N MET A 95 13.03 14.94 -1.34
CA MET A 95 14.09 13.93 -1.36
C MET A 95 13.82 12.84 -2.41
N SER A 96 14.91 12.22 -2.87
CA SER A 96 14.82 11.05 -3.73
C SER A 96 14.06 9.91 -3.02
N GLY A 97 13.57 8.94 -3.78
CA GLY A 97 12.89 7.77 -3.19
C GLY A 97 13.81 7.00 -2.24
N ILE A 98 15.10 6.87 -2.59
CA ILE A 98 16.07 6.17 -1.75
C ILE A 98 16.38 6.94 -0.47
N ASP A 99 16.56 8.25 -0.52
CA ASP A 99 16.89 9.01 0.69
C ASP A 99 15.70 9.06 1.65
N ARG A 100 14.47 9.13 1.13
CA ARG A 100 13.27 8.95 1.96
C ARG A 100 13.27 7.58 2.63
N TYR A 101 13.57 6.52 1.88
CA TYR A 101 13.66 5.17 2.44
C TYR A 101 14.71 5.08 3.56
N ARG A 102 15.90 5.66 3.37
CA ARG A 102 16.97 5.69 4.38
C ARG A 102 16.55 6.42 5.65
N VAL A 103 15.88 7.57 5.52
CA VAL A 103 15.30 8.29 6.67
C VAL A 103 14.34 7.37 7.43
N LEU A 104 13.37 6.77 6.74
CA LEU A 104 12.37 5.91 7.39
C LEU A 104 12.98 4.66 8.03
N GLN A 105 13.99 4.06 7.38
CA GLN A 105 14.73 2.93 7.92
C GLN A 105 15.56 3.32 9.15
N PHE A 106 16.14 4.52 9.17
CA PHE A 106 16.81 5.07 10.34
C PHE A 106 15.83 5.31 11.49
N MET A 107 14.65 5.86 11.21
CA MET A 107 13.60 6.03 12.23
C MET A 107 13.18 4.69 12.84
N ASP A 108 12.96 3.68 11.99
CA ASP A 108 12.65 2.33 12.48
C ASP A 108 13.77 1.70 13.30
N HIS A 109 15.04 1.99 12.96
CA HIS A 109 16.19 1.54 13.74
C HIS A 109 16.22 2.17 15.14
N VAL A 110 15.97 3.48 15.23
CA VAL A 110 16.01 4.21 16.51
C VAL A 110 14.84 3.83 17.43
N PHE A 111 13.65 3.62 16.87
CA PHE A 111 12.43 3.39 17.65
C PHE A 111 11.99 1.92 17.69
N GLU A 112 12.67 1.05 16.95
CA GLU A 112 12.39 -0.39 16.87
C GLU A 112 10.92 -0.71 16.56
N ILE A 113 10.25 0.12 15.74
CA ILE A 113 8.78 0.05 15.56
C ILE A 113 8.38 -1.27 14.90
N THR A 114 9.06 -1.65 13.82
CA THR A 114 8.71 -2.85 13.06
C THR A 114 9.12 -4.15 13.75
N THR A 115 10.08 -4.10 14.68
CA THR A 115 10.58 -5.25 15.43
C THR A 115 9.83 -5.44 16.76
N SER A 116 9.29 -4.36 17.33
CA SER A 116 8.56 -4.37 18.61
C SER A 116 7.20 -5.08 18.53
N SER A 117 6.65 -5.32 17.33
CA SER A 117 5.34 -5.96 17.13
C SER A 117 5.31 -6.82 15.85
N PRO A 118 4.59 -7.96 15.83
CA PRO A 118 4.46 -8.80 14.62
C PRO A 118 3.95 -8.06 13.37
N ASN A 119 3.15 -7.01 13.59
CA ASN A 119 2.60 -6.11 12.58
C ASN A 119 3.08 -4.67 12.82
N GLY A 120 4.28 -4.50 13.40
CA GLY A 120 4.86 -3.20 13.66
C GLY A 120 4.95 -2.35 12.39
N MET A 121 4.38 -1.16 12.46
CA MET A 121 4.27 -0.23 11.35
C MET A 121 4.06 1.18 11.86
N PHE A 122 4.36 2.17 11.01
CA PHE A 122 4.03 3.56 11.27
C PHE A 122 3.60 4.28 10.00
N TYR A 123 2.67 5.21 10.14
CA TYR A 123 2.24 6.06 9.04
C TYR A 123 3.24 7.20 8.81
N VAL A 124 3.38 7.60 7.55
CA VAL A 124 4.15 8.78 7.15
C VAL A 124 3.14 9.81 6.66
N ILE A 125 3.03 10.93 7.36
CA ILE A 125 2.07 12.01 7.04
C ILE A 125 2.84 13.27 6.69
N TYR A 126 2.42 13.94 5.61
CA TYR A 126 2.91 15.25 5.24
C TYR A 126 1.76 16.22 5.40
N ASN A 127 1.91 17.21 6.29
CA ASN A 127 0.88 18.17 6.66
C ASN A 127 -0.36 17.54 7.32
N LEU A 128 -0.64 17.89 8.57
CA LEU A 128 -1.80 17.38 9.32
C LEU A 128 -3.15 17.80 8.73
N ASP A 129 -3.19 18.86 7.90
CA ASP A 129 -4.42 19.30 7.24
C ASP A 129 -4.83 18.37 6.09
N ASP A 130 -3.89 17.59 5.55
CA ASP A 130 -4.16 16.59 4.52
C ASP A 130 -4.43 15.25 5.24
N ASP A 131 -5.71 14.87 5.38
CA ASP A 131 -6.18 13.64 6.03
C ASP A 131 -5.61 12.34 5.42
N ASP A 132 -4.88 12.44 4.29
CA ASP A 132 -4.32 11.31 3.56
C ASP A 132 -2.84 11.10 3.86
N PRO A 133 -2.44 9.96 4.47
CA PRO A 133 -1.03 9.66 4.67
C PRO A 133 -0.27 9.58 3.34
N VAL A 134 0.98 10.00 3.34
CA VAL A 134 1.91 9.82 2.20
C VAL A 134 2.19 8.34 1.96
N GLY A 135 2.19 7.55 3.03
CA GLY A 135 2.39 6.12 2.95
C GLY A 135 2.51 5.46 4.31
N LEU A 136 2.92 4.19 4.26
CA LEU A 136 3.09 3.30 5.40
C LEU A 136 4.50 2.72 5.38
N TYR A 137 5.18 2.70 6.52
CA TYR A 137 6.42 1.94 6.68
C TYR A 137 6.19 0.72 7.57
N ASN A 138 6.67 -0.45 7.15
CA ASN A 138 6.65 -1.68 7.94
C ASN A 138 7.86 -2.56 7.60
N LYS A 139 7.91 -3.81 8.12
CA LYS A 139 9.01 -4.77 7.84
C LYS A 139 9.25 -5.07 6.36
N HIS A 140 8.32 -4.71 5.47
CA HIS A 140 8.46 -4.84 4.01
C HIS A 140 8.98 -3.56 3.33
N GLY A 141 9.28 -2.53 4.11
CA GLY A 141 9.73 -1.22 3.65
C GLY A 141 8.60 -0.20 3.51
N PHE A 142 8.92 0.92 2.87
CA PHE A 142 8.00 2.02 2.64
C PHE A 142 7.04 1.71 1.48
N GLN A 143 5.74 1.82 1.74
CA GLN A 143 4.64 1.62 0.80
C GLN A 143 3.92 2.95 0.64
N ARG A 144 4.12 3.59 -0.50
CA ARG A 144 3.46 4.87 -0.82
C ARG A 144 2.00 4.62 -1.24
N TYR A 145 1.09 5.47 -0.79
CA TYR A 145 -0.31 5.49 -1.26
C TYR A 145 -0.46 6.27 -2.57
#